data_AF-A0A3R8K7S4-F1
#
_entry.id   AF-A0A3R8K7S4-F1
#
_cell.length_a   1.000
_cell.length_b   1.000
_cell.length_c   1.000
_cell.angle_alpha   90.00
_cell.angle_beta   90.00
_cell.angle_gamma   90.00
#
_symmetry.space_group_name_H-M   'P 1'
#
loop_
_entity.id
_entity.type
_entity.pdbx_description
1 polymer ?
#
loop_
_entity_poly.entity_id
_entity_poly.type
_entity_poly.pdbx_seq_one_letter_code
_entity_poly.pdbx_strand_id
1 'polypeptide(L)'
;MLVITAADAVRSELNLPADWFNTGPADDSFFRLGFPTGIEDRLTNRSYGPVLTIGFVGRYDQIHFKLYAAADQGPGRHVADLRDLNPTADELLAAARWTCLQDPSEGFLFVLSDLLRHLGHADLAAQL
;
A
#
# COMPACT_ATOMS: atom_id res chain seq x y z
N MET A 1 18.74 11.36 -8.55
CA MET A 1 18.82 10.05 -7.86
C MET A 1 19.75 10.09 -6.65
N LEU A 2 19.47 10.92 -5.62
CA LEU A 2 20.38 11.02 -4.47
C LEU A 2 20.13 9.92 -3.42
N VAL A 3 18.86 9.53 -3.23
CA VAL A 3 18.44 8.55 -2.22
C VAL A 3 18.87 7.12 -2.58
N ILE A 4 18.84 6.73 -3.85
CA ILE A 4 19.21 5.38 -4.31
C ILE A 4 20.70 5.11 -4.09
N THR A 5 21.55 6.09 -4.44
CA THR A 5 23.00 5.99 -4.20
C THR A 5 23.31 5.91 -2.70
N ALA A 6 22.62 6.70 -1.87
CA ALA A 6 22.78 6.62 -0.42
C ALA A 6 22.31 5.25 0.13
N ALA A 7 21.22 4.70 -0.40
CA ALA A 7 20.73 3.39 -0.01
C ALA A 7 21.72 2.26 -0.38
N ASP A 8 22.38 2.33 -1.53
CA ASP A 8 23.41 1.35 -1.92
C ASP A 8 24.68 1.46 -1.04
N ALA A 9 25.07 2.68 -0.65
CA ALA A 9 26.16 2.87 0.31
C ALA A 9 25.85 2.20 1.66
N VAL A 10 24.65 2.44 2.20
CA VAL A 10 24.17 1.79 3.44
C VAL A 10 24.11 0.27 3.29
N ARG A 11 23.66 -0.23 2.13
CA ARG A 11 23.66 -1.66 1.82
C ARG A 11 25.05 -2.27 1.98
N SER A 12 26.05 -1.63 1.34
CA SER A 12 27.43 -2.12 1.36
C SER A 12 28.04 -2.05 2.76
N GLU A 13 27.77 -0.97 3.51
CA GLU A 13 28.32 -0.76 4.85
C GLU A 13 27.76 -1.74 5.88
N LEU A 14 26.44 -2.01 5.80
CA LEU A 14 25.74 -2.87 6.76
C LEU A 14 25.55 -4.31 6.26
N ASN A 15 26.10 -4.65 5.09
CA ASN A 15 25.95 -5.95 4.42
C ASN A 15 24.49 -6.40 4.28
N LEU A 16 23.62 -5.49 3.82
CA LEU A 16 22.20 -5.75 3.62
C LEU A 16 21.95 -6.47 2.27
N PRO A 17 20.83 -7.21 2.13
CA PRO A 17 20.38 -7.76 0.85
C PRO A 17 20.27 -6.69 -0.25
N ALA A 18 20.42 -7.08 -1.51
CA ALA A 18 20.35 -6.16 -2.65
C ALA A 18 19.01 -5.41 -2.77
N ASP A 19 17.94 -6.04 -2.30
CA ASP A 19 16.54 -5.60 -2.36
C ASP A 19 16.03 -4.99 -1.04
N TRP A 20 16.93 -4.70 -0.08
CA TRP A 20 16.53 -4.17 1.23
C TRP A 20 15.72 -2.86 1.16
N PHE A 21 15.98 -2.04 0.13
CA PHE A 21 15.29 -0.79 -0.11
C PHE A 21 14.32 -0.94 -1.28
N ASN A 22 13.05 -1.18 -0.96
CA ASN A 22 12.01 -1.37 -1.95
C ASN A 22 11.69 -0.06 -2.68
N THR A 23 12.02 -0.02 -3.96
CA THR A 23 11.77 1.12 -4.86
C THR A 23 10.75 0.82 -5.95
N GLY A 24 10.25 -0.42 -6.02
CA GLY A 24 9.23 -0.83 -6.99
C GLY A 24 8.00 0.08 -7.00
N PRO A 25 7.45 0.49 -5.84
CA PRO A 25 6.31 1.41 -5.80
C PRO A 25 6.61 2.83 -6.33
N ALA A 26 7.87 3.21 -6.50
CA ALA A 26 8.26 4.49 -7.08
C ALA A 26 8.41 4.43 -8.61
N ASP A 27 8.27 3.25 -9.23
CA ASP A 27 8.18 3.12 -10.67
C ASP A 27 6.88 3.77 -11.16
N ASP A 28 6.96 4.56 -12.24
CA ASP A 28 5.83 5.25 -12.88
C ASP A 28 4.69 4.28 -13.27
N SER A 29 4.99 2.97 -13.34
CA SER A 29 4.00 1.94 -13.62
C SER A 29 3.09 1.56 -12.45
N PHE A 30 3.50 1.77 -11.19
CA PHE A 30 2.81 1.19 -10.04
C PHE A 30 1.55 1.98 -9.61
N PHE A 31 1.58 3.32 -9.71
CA PHE A 31 0.45 4.19 -9.36
C PHE A 31 -0.02 5.03 -10.56
N ARG A 32 -0.08 4.44 -11.77
CA ARG A 32 -0.55 5.15 -12.97
C ARG A 32 -1.94 5.76 -12.79
N LEU A 33 -2.76 5.15 -11.95
CA LEU A 33 -4.15 5.54 -11.69
C LEU A 33 -4.29 6.38 -10.40
N GLY A 34 -3.15 6.76 -9.82
CA GLY A 34 -3.06 7.68 -8.71
C GLY A 34 -3.16 7.03 -7.33
N PHE A 35 -2.80 7.81 -6.32
CA PHE A 35 -2.89 7.48 -4.91
C PHE A 35 -4.31 7.67 -4.36
N PRO A 36 -4.61 7.15 -3.16
CA PRO A 36 -5.81 7.51 -2.43
C PRO A 36 -5.97 9.03 -2.34
N THR A 37 -7.15 9.55 -2.66
CA THR A 37 -7.40 11.00 -2.73
C THR A 37 -7.06 11.69 -1.40
N GLY A 38 -6.31 12.80 -1.47
CA GLY A 38 -5.89 13.57 -0.30
C GLY A 38 -4.74 12.96 0.50
N ILE A 39 -3.98 12.01 -0.08
CA ILE A 39 -2.82 11.41 0.60
C ILE A 39 -1.80 12.46 1.05
N GLU A 40 -1.59 13.52 0.25
CA GLU A 40 -0.63 14.59 0.53
C GLU A 40 -0.95 15.30 1.85
N ASP A 41 -2.23 15.57 2.11
CA ASP A 41 -2.71 16.21 3.34
C ASP A 41 -2.54 15.31 4.57
N ARG A 42 -2.38 14.00 4.36
CA ARG A 42 -2.25 12.99 5.42
C ARG A 42 -0.81 12.51 5.63
N LEU A 43 0.16 13.06 4.89
CA LEU A 43 1.57 12.74 5.10
C LEU A 43 2.07 13.33 6.42
N THR A 44 2.64 12.48 7.27
CA THR A 44 3.42 12.93 8.42
C THR A 44 4.87 13.09 7.98
N ASN A 45 5.28 14.33 7.73
CA ASN A 45 6.65 14.63 7.30
C ASN A 45 7.62 14.60 8.49
N ARG A 46 8.75 13.93 8.30
CA ARG A 46 9.87 13.96 9.24
C ARG A 46 11.17 14.26 8.50
N SER A 47 11.86 15.30 8.94
CA SER A 47 13.16 15.68 8.39
C SER A 47 14.30 15.02 9.16
N TYR A 48 15.29 14.55 8.41
CA TYR A 48 16.51 13.91 8.87
C TYR A 48 17.69 14.73 8.34
N GLY A 49 18.11 15.72 9.13
CA GLY A 49 19.10 16.70 8.70
C GLY A 49 18.57 17.62 7.58
N PRO A 50 19.46 18.29 6.83
CA PRO A 50 19.07 19.36 5.91
C PRO A 50 18.56 18.88 4.54
N VAL A 51 18.78 17.61 4.18
CA VAL A 51 18.60 17.12 2.80
C VAL A 51 17.63 15.96 2.64
N LEU A 52 17.15 15.37 3.75
CA LEU A 52 16.24 14.23 3.70
C LEU A 52 14.96 14.56 4.47
N THR A 53 13.83 14.48 3.78
CA THR A 53 12.51 14.48 4.41
C THR A 53 11.78 13.21 3.97
N ILE A 54 11.22 12.49 4.94
CA ILE A 54 10.40 11.29 4.71
C ILE A 54 8.95 11.66 5.03
N GLY A 55 8.07 11.50 4.04
CA GLY A 55 6.63 11.58 4.24
C GLY A 55 6.07 10.21 4.61
N PHE A 56 5.66 10.03 5.87
CA PHE A 56 5.02 8.80 6.32
C PHE A 56 3.53 8.86 6.00
N VAL A 57 3.04 7.87 5.25
CA VAL A 57 1.61 7.75 4.91
C VAL A 57 0.76 7.45 6.14
N GLY A 58 -0.41 8.08 6.23
CA GLY A 58 -1.33 7.90 7.35
C GLY A 58 -1.95 6.50 7.40
N ARG A 59 -2.53 6.12 8.54
CA ARG A 59 -3.20 4.83 8.74
C ARG A 59 -4.23 4.53 7.65
N TYR A 60 -5.02 5.53 7.27
CA TYR A 60 -6.04 5.44 6.23
C TYR A 60 -5.46 5.00 4.87
N ASP A 61 -4.36 5.60 4.46
CA ASP A 61 -3.68 5.27 3.20
C ASP A 61 -3.01 3.90 3.25
N GLN A 62 -2.49 3.51 4.42
CA GLN A 62 -1.95 2.17 4.63
C GLN A 62 -3.02 1.09 4.42
N ILE A 63 -4.28 1.32 4.81
CA ILE A 63 -5.38 0.37 4.53
C ILE A 63 -5.55 0.15 3.03
N HIS A 64 -5.49 1.21 2.22
CA HIS A 64 -5.61 1.13 0.77
C HIS A 64 -4.49 0.27 0.18
N PHE A 65 -3.25 0.57 0.54
CA PHE A 65 -2.09 -0.16 0.02
C PHE A 65 -2.05 -1.61 0.50
N LYS A 66 -2.44 -1.89 1.75
CA LYS A 66 -2.45 -3.27 2.27
C LYS A 66 -3.56 -4.11 1.68
N LEU A 67 -4.73 -3.53 1.42
CA LEU A 67 -5.81 -4.25 0.74
C LEU A 67 -5.41 -4.60 -0.70
N TYR A 68 -4.86 -3.64 -1.46
CA TYR A 68 -4.36 -3.90 -2.81
C TYR A 68 -3.27 -4.98 -2.81
N ALA A 69 -2.26 -4.85 -1.95
CA ALA A 69 -1.18 -5.85 -1.86
C ALA A 69 -1.67 -7.23 -1.43
N ALA A 70 -2.67 -7.32 -0.55
CA ALA A 70 -3.27 -8.58 -0.14
C ALA A 70 -4.08 -9.25 -1.27
N ALA A 71 -4.74 -8.46 -2.12
CA ALA A 71 -5.46 -8.97 -3.29
C ALA A 71 -4.49 -9.40 -4.40
N ASP A 72 -3.43 -8.64 -4.64
CA ASP A 72 -2.43 -8.90 -5.70
C ASP A 72 -1.52 -10.09 -5.38
N GLN A 73 -0.97 -10.15 -4.16
CA GLN A 73 0.03 -11.16 -3.78
C GLN A 73 -0.54 -12.32 -2.97
N GLY A 74 -1.83 -12.28 -2.66
CA GLY A 74 -2.52 -13.29 -1.87
C GLY A 74 -2.37 -13.13 -0.35
N PRO A 75 -3.00 -14.04 0.42
CA PRO A 75 -3.06 -13.95 1.87
C PRO A 75 -1.69 -14.18 2.51
N GLY A 76 -1.40 -13.40 3.56
CA GLY A 76 -0.11 -13.45 4.25
C GLY A 76 0.10 -12.23 5.12
N ARG A 77 1.33 -11.70 5.14
CA ARG A 77 1.70 -10.52 5.93
C ARG A 77 0.77 -9.32 5.68
N HIS A 78 0.35 -9.08 4.43
CA HIS A 78 -0.52 -7.95 4.09
C HIS A 78 -1.89 -8.04 4.76
N VAL A 79 -2.44 -9.26 4.90
CA VAL A 79 -3.69 -9.50 5.62
C VAL A 79 -3.52 -9.29 7.12
N ALA A 80 -2.40 -9.72 7.70
CA ALA A 80 -2.08 -9.46 9.10
C ALA A 80 -1.95 -7.95 9.38
N ASP A 81 -1.16 -7.25 8.56
CA ASP A 81 -1.01 -5.79 8.64
C ASP A 81 -2.37 -5.08 8.52
N LEU A 82 -3.25 -5.52 7.61
CA LEU A 82 -4.59 -4.96 7.44
C LEU A 82 -5.47 -5.18 8.68
N ARG A 83 -5.38 -6.34 9.33
CA ARG A 83 -6.09 -6.60 10.60
C ARG A 83 -5.55 -5.71 11.73
N ASP A 84 -4.23 -5.54 11.80
CA ASP A 84 -3.59 -4.68 12.81
C ASP A 84 -3.93 -3.21 12.63
N LEU A 85 -4.14 -2.77 11.39
CA LEU A 85 -4.65 -1.43 11.08
C LEU A 85 -6.09 -1.23 11.57
N ASN A 86 -6.85 -2.30 11.82
CA ASN A 86 -8.23 -2.30 12.30
C ASN A 86 -9.13 -1.31 11.53
N PRO A 87 -9.32 -1.49 10.21
CA PRO A 87 -10.11 -0.59 9.39
C PRO A 87 -11.58 -0.61 9.81
N THR A 88 -12.24 0.53 9.72
CA THR A 88 -13.71 0.56 9.74
C THR A 88 -14.27 0.02 8.42
N ALA A 89 -15.55 -0.35 8.40
CA ALA A 89 -16.21 -0.82 7.17
C ALA A 89 -16.16 0.23 6.05
N ASP A 90 -16.35 1.51 6.37
CA ASP A 90 -16.29 2.62 5.41
C ASP A 90 -14.89 2.79 4.83
N GLU A 91 -13.85 2.71 5.66
CA GLU A 91 -12.46 2.77 5.21
C GLU A 91 -12.09 1.59 4.32
N LEU A 92 -12.56 0.39 4.68
CA LEU A 92 -12.31 -0.81 3.89
C LEU A 92 -13.03 -0.77 2.55
N LEU A 93 -14.27 -0.25 2.51
CA LEU A 93 -15.02 -0.05 1.28
C LEU A 93 -14.37 1.01 0.38
N ALA A 94 -13.89 2.12 0.94
CA ALA A 94 -13.14 3.13 0.20
C ALA A 94 -11.84 2.54 -0.39
N ALA A 95 -11.11 1.77 0.40
CA ALA A 95 -9.93 1.04 -0.04
C ALA A 95 -10.22 0.04 -1.15
N ALA A 96 -11.34 -0.70 -1.05
CA ALA A 96 -11.75 -1.68 -2.06
C ALA A 96 -12.09 -1.00 -3.39
N ARG A 97 -12.83 0.11 -3.36
CA ARG A 97 -13.14 0.90 -4.56
C ARG A 97 -11.88 1.46 -5.21
N TRP A 98 -10.94 1.99 -4.42
CA TRP A 98 -9.65 2.44 -4.96
C TRP A 98 -8.84 1.28 -5.55
N THR A 99 -8.85 0.11 -4.90
CA THR A 99 -8.19 -1.11 -5.36
C THR A 99 -8.75 -1.58 -6.71
N CYS A 100 -10.06 -1.50 -6.94
CA CYS A 100 -10.68 -1.75 -8.25
C CYS A 100 -10.27 -0.75 -9.34
N LEU A 101 -9.88 0.48 -8.97
CA LEU A 101 -9.32 1.40 -9.96
C LEU A 101 -7.95 0.90 -10.42
N GLN A 102 -7.11 0.38 -9.52
CA GLN A 102 -5.76 -0.08 -9.86
C GLN A 102 -5.77 -1.29 -10.81
N ASP A 103 -6.72 -2.20 -10.65
CA ASP A 103 -6.97 -3.32 -11.57
C ASP A 103 -8.48 -3.50 -11.77
N PRO A 104 -9.04 -3.07 -12.92
CA PRO A 104 -10.47 -3.15 -13.22
C PRO A 104 -10.90 -4.51 -13.79
N SER A 105 -10.03 -5.53 -13.78
CA SER A 105 -10.35 -6.84 -14.36
C SER A 105 -11.35 -7.63 -13.50
N GLU A 106 -12.20 -8.42 -14.15
CA GLU A 106 -13.16 -9.31 -13.45
C GLU A 106 -12.46 -10.33 -12.56
N GLY A 107 -11.29 -10.82 -12.99
CA GLY A 107 -10.48 -11.76 -12.22
C GLY A 107 -10.00 -11.13 -10.91
N PHE A 108 -9.55 -9.88 -10.96
CA PHE A 108 -9.13 -9.16 -9.75
C PHE A 108 -10.31 -8.84 -8.84
N LEU A 109 -11.46 -8.43 -9.40
CA LEU A 109 -12.69 -8.22 -8.63
C LEU A 109 -13.14 -9.49 -7.88
N PHE A 110 -13.00 -10.66 -8.50
CA PHE A 110 -13.28 -11.93 -7.85
C PHE A 110 -12.37 -12.18 -6.65
N VAL A 111 -11.06 -11.98 -6.82
CA VAL A 111 -10.06 -12.16 -5.75
C VAL A 111 -10.29 -11.17 -4.60
N LEU A 112 -10.53 -9.90 -4.91
CA LEU A 112 -10.85 -8.87 -3.91
C LEU A 112 -12.13 -9.22 -3.13
N SER A 113 -13.16 -9.68 -3.83
CA SER A 113 -14.42 -10.09 -3.20
C SER A 113 -14.24 -11.29 -2.26
N ASP A 114 -13.43 -12.28 -2.66
CA ASP A 114 -13.11 -13.43 -1.81
C ASP A 114 -12.31 -13.02 -0.57
N LEU A 115 -11.32 -12.14 -0.75
CA LEU A 115 -10.55 -11.57 0.36
C LEU A 115 -11.45 -10.83 1.36
N LEU A 116 -12.38 -9.99 0.89
CA LEU A 116 -13.33 -9.29 1.77
C LEU A 116 -14.21 -10.28 2.55
N ARG A 117 -14.67 -11.37 1.92
CA ARG A 117 -15.41 -12.43 2.63
C ARG A 117 -14.55 -13.11 3.68
N HIS A 118 -13.29 -13.41 3.38
CA HIS A 118 -12.34 -14.00 4.34
C HIS A 118 -12.05 -13.07 5.53
N LEU A 119 -12.12 -11.76 5.32
CA LEU A 119 -12.00 -10.74 6.36
C LEU A 119 -13.30 -10.55 7.17
N GLY A 120 -14.40 -11.21 6.80
CA GLY A 120 -15.70 -11.10 7.48
C GLY A 120 -16.60 -9.98 6.94
N HIS A 121 -16.27 -9.41 5.78
CA HIS A 121 -16.95 -8.25 5.16
C HIS A 121 -17.63 -8.63 3.84
N ALA A 122 -18.40 -9.73 3.86
CA ALA A 122 -19.12 -10.21 2.67
C ALA A 122 -20.15 -9.20 2.13
N ASP A 123 -20.68 -8.35 3.01
CA ASP A 123 -21.60 -7.25 2.71
C ASP A 123 -20.93 -6.13 1.89
N LEU A 124 -19.63 -5.88 2.09
CA LEU A 124 -18.88 -4.90 1.31
C LEU A 124 -18.61 -5.39 -0.11
N ALA A 125 -18.36 -6.70 -0.28
CA ALA A 125 -18.15 -7.30 -1.60
C ALA A 125 -19.36 -7.16 -2.52
N ALA A 126 -20.57 -7.05 -1.97
CA ALA A 126 -21.80 -6.82 -2.74
C ALA A 126 -21.98 -5.37 -3.22
N GLN A 127 -21.09 -4.45 -2.82
CA GLN A 127 -21.15 -3.01 -3.12
C GLN A 127 -20.06 -2.55 -4.10
N LEU A 128 -19.27 -3.49 -4.64
CA LEU A 128 -18.24 -3.29 -5.66
C LEU A 128 -18.79 -3.67 -7.03
#